data_AF-A0A9W4UXJ4-F1
#
_entry.id   AF-A0A9W4UXJ4-F1
#
_cell.length_a   1.000
_cell.length_b   1.000
_cell.length_c   1.000
_cell.angle_alpha   90.00
_cell.angle_beta   90.00
_cell.angle_gamma   90.00
#
_symmetry.space_group_name_H-M   'P 1'
#
loop_
_entity.id
_entity.type
_entity.pdbx_description
1 polymer ?
#
loop_
_entity_poly.entity_id
_entity_poly.type
_entity_poly.pdbx_seq_one_letter_code
_entity_poly.pdbx_strand_id
1 'polypeptide(L)'
;MIQRAIIPLSALLALAAVSGRPHLFAILAISLAVALCWRRLARVMSRARPGPSSLPRIRISDIRPGRLVQLLGPVLDMPGFRDVRNAIEQGVKPHILRSGTAENPRLLGTRSVLYLVLSVMVMAPAGAALALLVDPALAAVAVLPAAALGAYQVMLRSRTSDRRSAIEGELAPFAAMAGIMESASVSLFSTMSMISKSGIFPAMRKEGRRISDMASLGMSPTDALMDLAASHPNPSFRDLISGYVSSFNTGGADTAAYLQGQAGRVFRSMQSRMSSYARQAEGMAQVMLVIMMLVPMMGLSMTFFASGHHAQSLMLVMLVALPLVAAVMVWLAHSRQPVSSEGAAVSIWILPAGAACSILAYMLGGQIWEMIGSGVAAGCITNAVLTRRYLARAAGVEAALPEFMRQMTRLRNIGIDVGRSIGMARETAFGGPFDALLAGIHRRMAAGEPLEAAVAGSDIPSRNARIVFLMLGKIHESGGGTAKTLDDITRWVTEYADAKKEMVASLRGSLMTAFVGPVLMVMMSAISDRMAEEFGSIGPSHLGGALGSISIAPDPLGLSQALTVVASACMGVVLSKINYYSARHTLFTGIITASTMGLIYAAPYFPDF
;
A
#
# COMPACT_ATOMS: atom_id res chain seq x y z
N MET A 1 25.80 -3.45 -8.31
CA MET A 1 25.50 -2.18 -7.59
C MET A 1 25.74 -2.25 -6.07
N ILE A 2 25.34 -3.31 -5.35
CA ILE A 2 25.59 -3.44 -3.88
C ILE A 2 27.08 -3.40 -3.49
N GLN A 3 27.98 -3.88 -4.36
CA GLN A 3 29.44 -3.80 -4.13
C GLN A 3 29.96 -2.35 -4.00
N ARG A 4 29.30 -1.36 -4.61
CA ARG A 4 29.75 0.05 -4.55
C ARG A 4 29.36 0.77 -3.26
N ALA A 5 28.40 0.24 -2.47
CA ALA A 5 27.97 0.81 -1.19
C ALA A 5 28.69 0.22 0.03
N ILE A 6 29.37 -0.93 -0.13
CA ILE A 6 30.14 -1.58 0.96
C ILE A 6 31.49 -0.88 1.15
N ILE A 7 32.09 -0.41 0.06
CA ILE A 7 33.38 0.30 0.04
C ILE A 7 33.37 1.59 0.88
N PRO A 8 32.36 2.48 0.81
CA PRO A 8 32.30 3.66 1.68
C PRO A 8 32.03 3.32 3.15
N LEU A 9 31.27 2.25 3.45
CA LEU A 9 30.96 1.88 4.84
C LEU A 9 32.18 1.29 5.56
N SER A 10 33.02 0.51 4.87
CA SER A 10 34.29 0.01 5.43
C SER A 10 35.33 1.12 5.63
N ALA A 11 35.35 2.13 4.75
CA ALA A 11 36.22 3.29 4.89
C ALA A 11 35.82 4.17 6.09
N LEU A 12 34.52 4.37 6.33
CA LEU A 12 33.99 5.06 7.50
C LEU A 12 34.25 4.30 8.81
N LEU A 13 34.25 2.97 8.78
CA LEU A 13 34.56 2.12 9.93
C LEU A 13 36.06 2.20 10.31
N ALA A 14 36.94 2.31 9.30
CA ALA A 14 38.37 2.55 9.50
C ALA A 14 38.64 3.96 10.06
N LEU A 15 37.93 4.99 9.59
CA LEU A 15 38.02 6.35 10.14
C LEU A 15 37.49 6.45 11.57
N ALA A 16 36.44 5.69 11.91
CA ALA A 16 35.90 5.62 13.28
C ALA A 16 36.81 4.87 14.27
N ALA A 17 37.63 3.93 13.79
CA ALA A 17 38.64 3.27 14.61
C ALA A 17 39.80 4.22 14.98
N VAL A 18 40.11 5.19 14.11
CA VAL A 18 41.17 6.19 14.34
C VAL A 18 40.71 7.33 15.26
N SER A 19 39.41 7.60 15.38
CA SER A 19 38.88 8.71 16.18
C SER A 19 38.68 8.44 17.67
N GLY A 20 39.09 7.27 18.18
CA GLY A 20 39.16 6.98 19.63
C GLY A 20 37.81 6.94 20.36
N ARG A 21 36.67 6.82 19.65
CA ARG A 21 35.33 6.82 20.25
C ARG A 21 34.65 5.45 20.08
N PRO A 22 34.57 4.60 21.13
CA PRO A 22 34.11 3.21 21.03
C PRO A 22 32.63 3.08 20.62
N HIS A 23 31.80 4.09 20.91
CA HIS A 23 30.38 4.11 20.55
C HIS A 23 30.15 4.24 19.03
N LEU A 24 31.02 4.97 18.32
CA LEU A 24 30.96 5.11 16.85
C LEU A 24 31.31 3.79 16.15
N PHE A 25 32.29 3.06 16.69
CA PHE A 25 32.66 1.74 16.20
C PHE A 25 31.51 0.74 16.38
N ALA A 26 30.85 0.73 17.53
CA ALA A 26 29.70 -0.14 17.79
C ALA A 26 28.50 0.15 16.85
N ILE A 27 28.17 1.42 16.62
CA ILE A 27 27.05 1.81 15.75
C ILE A 27 27.36 1.50 14.27
N LEU A 28 28.60 1.73 13.82
CA LEU A 28 29.03 1.38 12.46
C LEU A 28 29.15 -0.14 12.26
N ALA A 29 29.58 -0.89 13.28
CA ALA A 29 29.61 -2.34 13.25
C ALA A 29 28.21 -2.95 13.22
N ILE A 30 27.27 -2.42 14.02
CA ILE A 30 25.86 -2.86 14.04
C ILE A 30 25.18 -2.52 12.71
N SER A 31 25.38 -1.31 12.16
CA SER A 31 24.80 -0.95 10.86
C SER A 31 25.40 -1.75 9.70
N LEU A 32 26.70 -2.07 9.73
CA LEU A 32 27.34 -3.00 8.79
C LEU A 32 26.76 -4.43 8.95
N ALA A 33 26.59 -4.90 10.18
CA ALA A 33 26.02 -6.22 10.46
C ALA A 33 24.55 -6.32 9.99
N VAL A 34 23.74 -5.28 10.23
CA VAL A 34 22.36 -5.19 9.74
C VAL A 34 22.34 -5.12 8.21
N ALA A 35 23.23 -4.35 7.57
CA ALA A 35 23.32 -4.29 6.11
C ALA A 35 23.75 -5.63 5.48
N LEU A 36 24.68 -6.36 6.13
CA LEU A 36 25.11 -7.69 5.70
C LEU A 36 24.03 -8.75 5.93
N CYS A 37 23.30 -8.67 7.05
CA CYS A 37 22.18 -9.54 7.37
C CYS A 37 21.01 -9.31 6.40
N TRP A 38 20.70 -8.04 6.10
CA TRP A 38 19.73 -7.65 5.09
C TRP A 38 20.13 -8.11 3.68
N ARG A 39 21.44 -8.09 3.33
CA ARG A 39 21.93 -8.65 2.06
C ARG A 39 21.80 -10.17 2.00
N ARG A 40 21.86 -10.89 3.13
CA ARG A 40 21.54 -12.32 3.20
C ARG A 40 20.04 -12.54 3.08
N LEU A 41 19.21 -11.79 3.81
CA LEU A 41 17.76 -11.87 3.75
C LEU A 41 17.21 -11.53 2.36
N ALA A 42 17.70 -10.47 1.72
CA ALA A 42 17.33 -10.08 0.36
C ALA A 42 17.78 -11.12 -0.70
N ARG A 43 18.88 -11.84 -0.47
CA ARG A 43 19.28 -12.98 -1.32
C ARG A 43 18.43 -14.23 -1.09
N VAL A 44 17.96 -14.45 0.13
CA VAL A 44 17.03 -15.53 0.47
C VAL A 44 15.65 -15.22 -0.12
N MET A 45 15.18 -13.97 0.00
CA MET A 45 13.92 -13.51 -0.59
C MET A 45 13.97 -13.43 -2.12
N SER A 46 15.11 -13.11 -2.73
CA SER A 46 15.25 -13.14 -4.20
C SER A 46 15.38 -14.55 -4.78
N ARG A 47 15.75 -15.55 -3.96
CA ARG A 47 15.61 -16.98 -4.27
C ARG A 47 14.18 -17.47 -4.04
N ALA A 48 13.41 -16.81 -3.19
CA ALA A 48 11.95 -16.96 -3.07
C ALA A 48 11.20 -16.13 -4.12
N ARG A 49 11.66 -16.15 -5.39
CA ARG A 49 10.74 -15.82 -6.50
C ARG A 49 9.60 -16.84 -6.41
N PRO A 50 8.32 -16.42 -6.48
CA PRO A 50 7.29 -17.38 -6.85
C PRO A 50 7.75 -17.95 -8.20
N GLY A 51 8.06 -19.24 -8.22
CA GLY A 51 8.29 -19.94 -9.48
C GLY A 51 7.11 -19.63 -10.43
N PRO A 52 7.33 -19.64 -11.75
CA PRO A 52 6.23 -19.55 -12.69
C PRO A 52 5.15 -20.53 -12.21
N SER A 53 3.95 -20.01 -12.02
CA SER A 53 2.79 -20.77 -11.60
C SER A 53 2.35 -21.69 -12.74
N SER A 54 3.18 -22.64 -13.12
CA SER A 54 2.68 -23.97 -13.46
C SER A 54 2.43 -24.61 -12.12
N LEU A 55 1.19 -24.53 -11.63
CA LEU A 55 0.76 -25.40 -10.54
C LEU A 55 1.09 -26.83 -11.00
N PRO A 56 2.04 -27.56 -10.38
CA PRO A 56 2.05 -28.99 -10.60
C PRO A 56 0.67 -29.48 -10.15
N ARG A 57 0.06 -30.38 -10.93
CA ARG A 57 -1.15 -31.09 -10.51
C ARG A 57 -0.91 -31.67 -9.12
N ILE A 58 -1.38 -30.98 -8.09
CA ILE A 58 -1.37 -31.53 -6.73
C ILE A 58 -2.48 -32.56 -6.76
N ARG A 59 -2.09 -33.81 -7.04
CA ARG A 59 -2.86 -34.98 -6.62
C ARG A 59 -3.14 -34.77 -5.13
N ILE A 60 -4.42 -34.80 -4.76
CA ILE A 60 -4.93 -34.57 -3.40
C ILE A 60 -4.33 -35.57 -2.37
N SER A 61 -3.54 -36.54 -2.81
CA SER A 61 -2.94 -37.61 -2.00
C SER A 61 -1.57 -37.32 -1.36
N ASP A 62 -0.80 -36.29 -1.77
CA ASP A 62 0.64 -36.21 -1.38
C ASP A 62 1.05 -34.99 -0.54
N ILE A 63 0.26 -34.63 0.48
CA ILE A 63 0.78 -33.79 1.58
C ILE A 63 1.08 -34.71 2.76
N ARG A 64 2.29 -35.28 2.77
CA ARG A 64 2.80 -36.00 3.95
C ARG A 64 2.72 -35.05 5.16
N PRO A 65 2.08 -35.44 6.28
CA PRO A 65 2.07 -34.61 7.48
C PRO A 65 3.53 -34.35 7.89
N GLY A 66 3.88 -33.08 8.15
CA GLY A 66 5.24 -32.74 8.56
C GLY A 66 5.65 -33.51 9.81
N ARG A 67 6.95 -33.81 9.96
CA ARG A 67 7.50 -34.61 11.10
C ARG A 67 6.96 -34.17 12.48
N LEU A 68 6.69 -32.87 12.67
CA LEU A 68 6.10 -32.32 13.90
C LEU A 68 4.66 -32.79 14.18
N VAL A 69 3.83 -32.96 13.14
CA VAL A 69 2.45 -33.47 13.28
C VAL A 69 2.47 -34.95 13.66
N GLN A 70 3.46 -35.71 13.17
CA GLN A 70 3.65 -37.11 13.57
C GLN A 70 4.16 -37.23 15.02
N LEU A 71 5.08 -36.36 15.43
CA LEU A 71 5.70 -36.40 16.76
C LEU A 71 4.73 -35.97 17.87
N LEU A 72 3.84 -35.01 17.60
CA LEU A 72 2.80 -34.53 18.53
C LEU A 72 1.43 -35.18 18.30
N GLY A 73 1.33 -36.19 17.42
CA GLY A 73 0.09 -36.91 17.11
C GLY A 73 -0.71 -37.37 18.34
N PRO A 74 -0.08 -38.01 19.35
CA PRO A 74 -0.78 -38.46 20.56
C PRO A 74 -1.42 -37.32 21.38
N VAL A 75 -0.78 -36.15 21.39
CA VAL A 75 -1.29 -34.96 22.10
C VAL A 75 -2.43 -34.31 21.31
N LEU A 76 -2.32 -34.28 19.98
CA LEU A 76 -3.34 -33.72 19.09
C LEU A 76 -4.65 -34.53 19.06
N ASP A 77 -4.61 -35.81 19.46
CA ASP A 77 -5.78 -36.70 19.47
C ASP A 77 -6.52 -36.77 20.81
N MET A 78 -6.05 -36.06 21.84
CA MET A 78 -6.77 -35.91 23.11
C MET A 78 -8.14 -35.25 22.92
N PRO A 79 -9.16 -35.61 23.73
CA PRO A 79 -10.54 -35.17 23.54
C PRO A 79 -10.71 -33.64 23.49
N GLY A 80 -10.05 -32.88 24.37
CA GLY A 80 -10.12 -31.42 24.36
C GLY A 80 -9.55 -30.76 23.09
N PHE A 81 -8.43 -31.26 22.56
CA PHE A 81 -7.84 -30.76 21.31
C PHE A 81 -8.65 -31.18 20.08
N ARG A 82 -9.33 -32.32 20.16
CA ARG A 82 -10.24 -32.81 19.12
C ARG A 82 -11.48 -31.92 18.98
N ASP A 83 -12.06 -31.49 20.10
CA ASP A 83 -13.22 -30.60 20.11
C ASP A 83 -12.86 -29.21 19.58
N VAL A 84 -11.72 -28.66 20.00
CA VAL A 84 -11.18 -27.39 19.47
C VAL A 84 -10.89 -27.50 17.96
N ARG A 85 -10.30 -28.61 17.51
CA ARG A 85 -10.06 -28.87 16.08
C ARG A 85 -11.37 -28.90 15.28
N ASN A 86 -12.39 -29.59 15.79
CA ASN A 86 -13.70 -29.72 15.14
C ASN A 86 -14.43 -28.36 15.08
N ALA A 87 -14.37 -27.57 16.17
CA ALA A 87 -14.93 -26.23 16.21
C ALA A 87 -14.24 -25.28 15.20
N ILE A 88 -12.91 -25.36 15.09
CA ILE A 88 -12.15 -24.61 14.08
C ILE A 88 -12.53 -25.08 12.67
N GLU A 89 -12.61 -26.39 12.42
CA GLU A 89 -12.96 -26.95 11.12
C GLU A 89 -14.33 -26.44 10.63
N GLN A 90 -15.35 -26.48 11.50
CA GLN A 90 -16.69 -26.00 11.19
C GLN A 90 -16.71 -24.49 10.90
N GLY A 91 -16.00 -23.69 11.70
CA GLY A 91 -15.90 -22.24 11.48
C GLY A 91 -15.13 -21.87 10.20
N VAL A 92 -14.16 -22.69 9.81
CA VAL A 92 -13.25 -22.43 8.68
C VAL A 92 -13.83 -22.87 7.34
N LYS A 93 -14.60 -23.96 7.30
CA LYS A 93 -15.20 -24.53 6.07
C LYS A 93 -15.91 -23.50 5.16
N PRO A 94 -16.81 -22.62 5.65
CA PRO A 94 -17.45 -21.63 4.79
C PRO A 94 -16.48 -20.55 4.28
N HIS A 95 -15.43 -20.25 5.04
CA HIS A 95 -14.42 -19.26 4.68
C HIS A 95 -13.42 -19.79 3.65
N ILE A 96 -13.12 -21.09 3.62
CA ILE A 96 -12.25 -21.70 2.61
C ILE A 96 -12.87 -21.56 1.22
N LEU A 97 -14.14 -21.93 1.05
CA LEU A 97 -14.85 -21.81 -0.23
C LEU A 97 -14.87 -20.36 -0.73
N ARG A 98 -15.17 -19.40 0.16
CA ARG A 98 -15.21 -17.97 -0.18
C ARG A 98 -13.83 -17.36 -0.44
N SER A 99 -12.79 -17.81 0.28
CA SER A 99 -11.41 -17.37 0.07
C SER A 99 -10.82 -17.90 -1.25
N GLY A 100 -11.39 -18.99 -1.78
CA GLY A 100 -10.95 -19.58 -3.03
C GLY A 100 -9.57 -20.25 -2.94
N THR A 101 -9.12 -20.61 -1.74
CA THR A 101 -7.90 -21.39 -1.55
C THR A 101 -8.25 -22.88 -1.51
N ALA A 102 -7.57 -23.69 -2.33
CA ALA A 102 -7.69 -25.14 -2.27
C ALA A 102 -6.85 -25.68 -1.09
N GLU A 103 -7.37 -25.53 0.13
CA GLU A 103 -6.76 -26.08 1.35
C GLU A 103 -7.75 -27.05 2.03
N ASN A 104 -7.25 -28.19 2.51
CA ASN A 104 -8.06 -29.17 3.22
C ASN A 104 -8.42 -28.63 4.63
N PRO A 105 -9.72 -28.45 4.98
CA PRO A 105 -10.15 -27.89 6.26
C PRO A 105 -9.57 -28.64 7.48
N ARG A 106 -9.47 -29.98 7.38
CA ARG A 106 -9.00 -30.84 8.48
C ARG A 106 -7.52 -30.63 8.78
N LEU A 107 -6.68 -30.71 7.74
CA LEU A 107 -5.23 -30.56 7.84
C LEU A 107 -4.85 -29.21 8.45
N LEU A 108 -5.71 -28.24 8.22
CA LEU A 108 -5.51 -26.88 8.62
C LEU A 108 -5.97 -26.63 10.07
N GLY A 109 -7.09 -27.23 10.49
CA GLY A 109 -7.45 -27.31 11.91
C GLY A 109 -6.37 -28.00 12.75
N THR A 110 -5.73 -29.05 12.22
CA THR A 110 -4.60 -29.71 12.88
C THR A 110 -3.39 -28.78 13.02
N ARG A 111 -3.07 -27.98 12.00
CA ARG A 111 -1.96 -27.02 12.06
C ARG A 111 -2.20 -25.88 13.05
N SER A 112 -3.43 -25.35 13.14
CA SER A 112 -3.75 -24.30 14.10
C SER A 112 -3.66 -24.79 15.54
N VAL A 113 -4.14 -26.00 15.82
CA VAL A 113 -3.99 -26.63 17.14
C VAL A 113 -2.51 -26.89 17.46
N LEU A 114 -1.72 -27.36 16.50
CA LEU A 114 -0.27 -27.53 16.67
C LEU A 114 0.43 -26.22 17.05
N TYR A 115 0.12 -25.11 16.36
CA TYR A 115 0.70 -23.80 16.65
C TYR A 115 0.22 -23.24 17.99
N LEU A 116 -1.01 -23.52 18.42
CA LEU A 116 -1.47 -23.22 19.77
C LEU A 116 -0.62 -23.99 20.79
N VAL A 117 -0.47 -25.31 20.65
CA VAL A 117 0.29 -26.11 21.61
C VAL A 117 1.73 -25.60 21.72
N LEU A 118 2.37 -25.30 20.58
CA LEU A 118 3.72 -24.73 20.55
C LEU A 118 3.80 -23.31 21.14
N SER A 119 2.82 -22.44 20.86
CA SER A 119 2.83 -21.07 21.37
C SER A 119 2.59 -21.04 22.88
N VAL A 120 1.71 -21.90 23.42
CA VAL A 120 1.51 -22.05 24.87
C VAL A 120 2.78 -22.54 25.55
N MET A 121 3.43 -23.57 25.00
CA MET A 121 4.65 -24.15 25.58
C MET A 121 5.83 -23.16 25.63
N VAL A 122 5.88 -22.17 24.73
CA VAL A 122 6.96 -21.16 24.70
C VAL A 122 6.58 -19.89 25.47
N MET A 123 5.36 -19.38 25.26
CA MET A 123 4.96 -18.07 25.78
C MET A 123 4.50 -18.11 27.24
N ALA A 124 3.97 -19.24 27.74
CA ALA A 124 3.63 -19.37 29.15
C ALA A 124 4.87 -19.27 30.07
N PRO A 125 5.97 -20.03 29.83
CA PRO A 125 7.19 -19.87 30.63
C PRO A 125 7.88 -18.52 30.39
N ALA A 126 7.87 -17.99 29.16
CA ALA A 126 8.44 -16.67 28.88
C ALA A 126 7.67 -15.53 29.57
N GLY A 127 6.33 -15.58 29.57
CA GLY A 127 5.48 -14.62 30.26
C GLY A 127 5.66 -14.70 31.78
N ALA A 128 5.78 -15.91 32.35
CA ALA A 128 6.08 -16.09 33.76
C ALA A 128 7.47 -15.54 34.14
N ALA A 129 8.50 -15.78 33.32
CA ALA A 129 9.84 -15.23 33.54
C ALA A 129 9.88 -13.70 33.44
N LEU A 130 9.18 -13.10 32.46
CA LEU A 130 9.10 -11.64 32.30
C LEU A 130 8.33 -10.97 33.44
N ALA A 131 7.26 -11.61 33.92
CA ALA A 131 6.49 -11.13 35.06
C ALA A 131 7.30 -11.10 36.36
N LEU A 132 8.21 -12.06 36.53
CA LEU A 132 9.06 -12.17 37.72
C LEU A 132 10.32 -11.29 37.66
N LEU A 133 10.86 -11.03 36.46
CA LEU A 133 12.16 -10.35 36.29
C LEU A 133 12.06 -8.85 35.94
N VAL A 134 10.95 -8.39 35.36
CA VAL A 134 10.84 -7.03 34.82
C VAL A 134 9.68 -6.26 35.45
N ASP A 135 8.45 -6.73 35.24
CA ASP A 135 7.24 -6.08 35.78
C ASP A 135 6.07 -7.10 35.80
N PRO A 136 5.28 -7.20 36.89
CA PRO A 136 4.15 -8.13 36.98
C PRO A 136 3.07 -7.93 35.91
N ALA A 137 2.93 -6.74 35.31
CA ALA A 137 2.00 -6.47 34.22
C ALA A 137 2.33 -7.27 32.94
N LEU A 138 3.58 -7.73 32.77
CA LEU A 138 4.02 -8.52 31.62
C LEU A 138 3.56 -9.99 31.67
N ALA A 139 2.90 -10.43 32.75
CA ALA A 139 2.24 -11.74 32.81
C ALA A 139 1.16 -11.91 31.72
N ALA A 140 0.59 -10.81 31.21
CA ALA A 140 -0.37 -10.80 30.12
C ALA A 140 0.18 -11.42 28.81
N VAL A 141 1.51 -11.48 28.64
CA VAL A 141 2.17 -12.14 27.49
C VAL A 141 1.85 -13.64 27.44
N ALA A 142 1.56 -14.28 28.58
CA ALA A 142 1.16 -15.68 28.64
C ALA A 142 -0.24 -15.95 28.00
N VAL A 143 -1.04 -14.90 27.76
CA VAL A 143 -2.36 -14.99 27.12
C VAL A 143 -2.30 -14.88 25.59
N LEU A 144 -1.20 -14.36 25.03
CA LEU A 144 -0.99 -14.24 23.57
C LEU A 144 -1.14 -15.56 22.77
N PRO A 145 -0.80 -16.76 23.29
CA PRO A 145 -1.09 -18.03 22.62
C PRO A 145 -2.55 -18.24 22.26
N ALA A 146 -3.48 -17.75 23.09
CA ALA A 146 -4.92 -17.81 22.79
C ALA A 146 -5.26 -16.97 21.54
N ALA A 147 -4.53 -15.88 21.29
CA ALA A 147 -4.68 -15.09 20.06
C ALA A 147 -4.28 -15.89 18.80
N ALA A 148 -3.44 -16.92 18.92
CA ALA A 148 -3.08 -17.80 17.80
C ALA A 148 -4.28 -18.64 17.28
N LEU A 149 -5.27 -18.95 18.14
CA LEU A 149 -6.51 -19.62 17.71
C LEU A 149 -7.34 -18.72 16.78
N GLY A 150 -7.44 -17.44 17.12
CA GLY A 150 -8.15 -16.44 16.33
C GLY A 150 -7.37 -16.00 15.08
N ALA A 151 -6.04 -16.01 15.14
CA ALA A 151 -5.17 -15.53 14.07
C ALA A 151 -5.44 -16.22 12.72
N TYR A 152 -5.74 -17.52 12.73
CA TYR A 152 -6.03 -18.25 11.50
C TYR A 152 -7.40 -17.89 10.90
N GLN A 153 -8.44 -17.73 11.73
CA GLN A 153 -9.75 -17.25 11.27
C GLN A 153 -9.66 -15.83 10.73
N VAL A 154 -8.90 -14.98 11.41
CA VAL A 154 -8.58 -13.61 10.96
C VAL A 154 -7.81 -13.66 9.63
N MET A 155 -6.85 -14.57 9.46
CA MET A 155 -6.12 -14.72 8.20
C MET A 155 -7.04 -15.13 7.04
N LEU A 156 -7.94 -16.09 7.24
CA LEU A 156 -8.92 -16.49 6.20
C LEU A 156 -9.93 -15.39 5.87
N ARG A 157 -10.41 -14.68 6.90
CA ARG A 157 -11.29 -13.52 6.72
C ARG A 157 -10.56 -12.41 5.97
N SER A 158 -9.29 -12.18 6.31
CA SER A 158 -8.40 -11.27 5.57
C SER A 158 -8.27 -11.72 4.12
N ARG A 159 -7.93 -12.99 3.84
CA ARG A 159 -7.83 -13.50 2.46
C ARG A 159 -9.13 -13.37 1.66
N THR A 160 -10.28 -13.59 2.31
CA THR A 160 -11.60 -13.42 1.69
C THR A 160 -11.87 -11.94 1.39
N SER A 161 -11.53 -11.06 2.34
CA SER A 161 -11.60 -9.61 2.19
C SER A 161 -10.67 -9.12 1.07
N ASP A 162 -9.44 -9.64 1.02
CA ASP A 162 -8.43 -9.33 0.02
C ASP A 162 -8.91 -9.78 -1.37
N ARG A 163 -9.49 -10.99 -1.50
CA ARG A 163 -10.10 -11.45 -2.76
C ARG A 163 -11.24 -10.53 -3.20
N ARG A 164 -12.14 -10.17 -2.27
CA ARG A 164 -13.27 -9.26 -2.53
C ARG A 164 -12.79 -7.89 -2.99
N SER A 165 -11.87 -7.28 -2.24
CA SER A 165 -11.32 -5.94 -2.46
C SER A 165 -10.47 -5.88 -3.74
N ALA A 166 -9.67 -6.91 -4.00
CA ALA A 166 -8.83 -6.99 -5.19
C ALA A 166 -9.65 -7.01 -6.48
N ILE A 167 -10.77 -7.74 -6.52
CA ILE A 167 -11.68 -7.70 -7.67
C ILE A 167 -12.42 -6.37 -7.75
N GLU A 168 -12.83 -5.81 -6.62
CA GLU A 168 -13.59 -4.56 -6.59
C GLU A 168 -12.84 -3.39 -7.26
N GLY A 169 -11.52 -3.36 -7.16
CA GLY A 169 -10.66 -2.38 -7.83
C GLY A 169 -10.47 -2.59 -9.33
N GLU A 170 -10.73 -3.79 -9.83
CA GLU A 170 -10.55 -4.16 -11.24
C GLU A 170 -11.89 -4.27 -11.98
N LEU A 171 -13.00 -4.32 -11.24
CA LEU A 171 -14.32 -4.63 -11.77
C LEU A 171 -14.83 -3.59 -12.76
N ALA A 172 -14.66 -2.30 -12.50
CA ALA A 172 -15.14 -1.24 -13.39
C ALA A 172 -14.47 -1.29 -14.78
N PRO A 173 -13.12 -1.25 -14.89
CA PRO A 173 -12.46 -1.38 -16.19
C PRO A 173 -12.67 -2.74 -16.84
N PHE A 174 -12.77 -3.81 -16.04
CA PHE A 174 -13.06 -5.14 -16.56
C PHE A 174 -14.47 -5.24 -17.16
N ALA A 175 -15.50 -4.74 -16.48
CA ALA A 175 -16.88 -4.77 -16.96
C ALA A 175 -17.04 -3.94 -18.24
N ALA A 176 -16.37 -2.78 -18.31
CA ALA A 176 -16.30 -1.99 -19.54
C ALA A 176 -15.67 -2.78 -20.68
N MET A 177 -14.49 -3.38 -20.46
CA MET A 177 -13.83 -4.27 -21.41
C MET A 177 -14.78 -5.39 -21.86
N ALA A 178 -15.40 -6.11 -20.93
CA ALA A 178 -16.28 -7.21 -21.25
C ALA A 178 -17.47 -6.78 -22.11
N GLY A 179 -18.12 -5.64 -21.79
CA GLY A 179 -19.22 -5.12 -22.61
C GLY A 179 -18.80 -4.69 -24.02
N ILE A 180 -17.59 -4.14 -24.17
CA ILE A 180 -17.03 -3.76 -25.48
C ILE A 180 -16.58 -4.99 -26.27
N MET A 181 -16.02 -6.00 -25.61
CA MET A 181 -15.62 -7.25 -26.24
C MET A 181 -16.85 -8.05 -26.71
N GLU A 182 -17.92 -8.07 -25.91
CA GLU A 182 -19.18 -8.75 -26.26
C GLU A 182 -19.84 -8.10 -27.49
N SER A 183 -19.81 -6.77 -27.60
CA SER A 183 -20.32 -6.08 -28.80
C SER A 183 -19.45 -6.33 -30.03
N ALA A 184 -18.19 -6.72 -29.85
CA ALA A 184 -17.30 -7.24 -30.89
C ALA A 184 -17.35 -8.78 -31.00
N SER A 185 -18.47 -9.40 -30.61
CA SER A 185 -18.78 -10.84 -30.67
C SER A 185 -17.85 -11.77 -29.88
N VAL A 186 -17.13 -11.24 -28.89
CA VAL A 186 -16.29 -12.03 -27.98
C VAL A 186 -17.00 -12.22 -26.65
N SER A 187 -17.39 -13.48 -26.37
CA SER A 187 -18.13 -13.82 -25.15
C SER A 187 -17.40 -13.44 -23.85
N LEU A 188 -18.15 -13.24 -22.76
CA LEU A 188 -17.59 -13.00 -21.42
C LEU A 188 -16.62 -14.10 -20.99
N PHE A 189 -16.92 -15.36 -21.29
CA PHE A 189 -16.02 -16.49 -21.00
C PHE A 189 -14.68 -16.34 -21.72
N SER A 190 -14.72 -16.06 -23.02
CA SER A 190 -13.51 -15.84 -23.83
C SER A 190 -12.71 -14.64 -23.34
N THR A 191 -13.39 -13.57 -22.91
CA THR A 191 -12.76 -12.39 -22.31
C THR A 191 -12.04 -12.73 -21.00
N MET A 192 -12.66 -13.55 -20.14
CA MET A 192 -12.05 -14.00 -18.89
C MET A 192 -10.85 -14.93 -19.14
N SER A 193 -10.98 -15.84 -20.10
CA SER A 193 -9.92 -16.75 -20.52
C SER A 193 -8.74 -15.99 -21.13
N MET A 194 -8.99 -14.94 -21.92
CA MET A 194 -7.95 -14.05 -22.43
C MET A 194 -7.20 -13.34 -21.29
N ILE A 195 -7.91 -12.80 -20.30
CA ILE A 195 -7.30 -12.12 -19.15
C ILE A 195 -6.51 -13.07 -18.24
N SER A 196 -6.81 -14.37 -18.27
CA SER A 196 -6.02 -15.40 -17.55
C SER A 196 -4.52 -15.40 -17.94
N LYS A 197 -4.22 -14.92 -19.17
CA LYS A 197 -2.88 -14.82 -19.75
C LYS A 197 -2.27 -13.42 -19.61
N SER A 198 -3.09 -12.37 -19.50
CA SER A 198 -2.61 -10.98 -19.43
C SER A 198 -2.24 -10.54 -18.00
N GLY A 199 -1.22 -9.70 -17.85
CA GLY A 199 -0.78 -9.18 -16.55
C GLY A 199 -1.54 -7.93 -16.06
N ILE A 200 -2.59 -7.51 -16.76
CA ILE A 200 -3.21 -6.17 -16.62
C ILE A 200 -4.21 -6.13 -15.45
N PHE A 201 -4.91 -7.24 -15.22
CA PHE A 201 -5.84 -7.43 -14.12
C PHE A 201 -5.37 -8.58 -13.22
N PRO A 202 -4.42 -8.34 -12.29
CA PRO A 202 -3.92 -9.39 -11.41
C PRO A 202 -4.97 -10.22 -10.68
N ALA A 203 -6.10 -9.62 -10.27
CA ALA A 203 -7.18 -10.31 -9.58
C ALA A 203 -8.07 -11.06 -10.57
N MET A 204 -8.55 -10.40 -11.62
CA MET A 204 -9.37 -11.06 -12.66
C MET A 204 -8.60 -12.18 -13.37
N ARG A 205 -7.28 -12.06 -13.52
CA ARG A 205 -6.41 -13.12 -14.05
C ARG A 205 -6.53 -14.40 -13.23
N LYS A 206 -6.59 -14.30 -11.90
CA LYS A 206 -6.72 -15.47 -11.03
C LYS A 206 -8.07 -16.14 -11.22
N GLU A 207 -9.14 -15.37 -11.34
CA GLU A 207 -10.48 -15.94 -11.56
C GLU A 207 -10.66 -16.48 -12.98
N GLY A 208 -10.10 -15.79 -13.99
CA GLY A 208 -10.07 -16.26 -15.38
C GLY A 208 -9.32 -17.58 -15.52
N ARG A 209 -8.19 -17.76 -14.81
CA ARG A 209 -7.49 -19.05 -14.74
C ARG A 209 -8.36 -20.15 -14.15
N ARG A 210 -9.13 -19.88 -13.08
CA ARG A 210 -10.03 -20.88 -12.49
C ARG A 210 -11.11 -21.32 -13.48
N ILE A 211 -11.70 -20.37 -14.20
CA ILE A 211 -12.68 -20.69 -15.24
C ILE A 211 -12.04 -21.51 -16.37
N SER A 212 -10.84 -21.13 -16.83
CA SER A 212 -10.11 -21.89 -17.85
C SER A 212 -9.76 -23.30 -17.36
N ASP A 213 -9.38 -23.46 -16.09
CA ASP A 213 -9.09 -24.75 -15.47
C ASP A 213 -10.36 -25.61 -15.40
N MET A 214 -11.50 -25.06 -14.96
CA MET A 214 -12.79 -25.74 -14.94
C MET A 214 -13.23 -26.20 -16.34
N ALA A 215 -13.08 -25.35 -17.35
CA ALA A 215 -13.38 -25.70 -18.74
C ALA A 215 -12.44 -26.81 -19.26
N SER A 216 -11.17 -26.79 -18.88
CA SER A 216 -10.23 -27.86 -19.23
C SER A 216 -10.57 -29.22 -18.58
N LEU A 217 -11.37 -29.20 -17.51
CA LEU A 217 -11.93 -30.38 -16.84
C LEU A 217 -13.27 -30.85 -17.44
N GLY A 218 -13.74 -30.22 -18.52
CA GLY A 218 -14.95 -30.60 -19.23
C GLY A 218 -16.23 -29.89 -18.80
N MET A 219 -16.15 -28.86 -17.93
CA MET A 219 -17.32 -28.03 -17.61
C MET A 219 -17.68 -27.10 -18.77
N SER A 220 -18.99 -26.86 -18.98
CA SER A 220 -19.45 -25.92 -20.00
C SER A 220 -19.06 -24.47 -19.64
N PRO A 221 -18.87 -23.57 -20.61
CA PRO A 221 -18.52 -22.17 -20.35
C PRO A 221 -19.50 -21.43 -19.43
N THR A 222 -20.80 -21.68 -19.56
CA THR A 222 -21.86 -21.07 -18.74
C THR A 222 -21.90 -21.65 -17.35
N ASP A 223 -21.69 -22.96 -17.20
CA ASP A 223 -21.65 -23.61 -15.88
C ASP A 223 -20.40 -23.19 -15.09
N ALA A 224 -19.25 -23.08 -15.76
CA ALA A 224 -18.02 -22.58 -15.15
C ALA A 224 -18.15 -21.13 -14.66
N LEU A 225 -18.87 -20.29 -15.41
CA LEU A 225 -19.21 -18.93 -14.98
C LEU A 225 -20.15 -18.94 -13.77
N MET A 226 -21.17 -19.80 -13.75
CA MET A 226 -22.09 -19.89 -12.62
C MET A 226 -21.47 -20.45 -11.35
N ASP A 227 -20.61 -21.47 -11.45
CA ASP A 227 -19.88 -22.02 -10.30
C ASP A 227 -18.94 -20.96 -9.69
N LEU A 228 -18.29 -20.15 -10.54
CA LEU A 228 -17.51 -19.03 -10.08
C LEU A 228 -18.39 -17.98 -9.35
N ALA A 229 -19.55 -17.63 -9.92
CA ALA A 229 -20.48 -16.67 -9.32
C ALA A 229 -21.08 -17.18 -7.98
N ALA A 230 -21.28 -18.48 -7.84
CA ALA A 230 -21.78 -19.07 -6.60
C ALA A 230 -20.76 -18.95 -5.45
N SER A 231 -19.47 -19.07 -5.76
CA SER A 231 -18.39 -19.11 -4.75
C SER A 231 -17.72 -17.75 -4.46
N HIS A 232 -17.99 -16.72 -5.26
CA HIS A 232 -17.26 -15.45 -5.17
C HIS A 232 -17.73 -14.53 -4.01
N PRO A 233 -16.83 -13.89 -3.23
CA PRO A 233 -17.25 -13.05 -2.10
C PRO A 233 -17.75 -11.64 -2.47
N ASN A 234 -17.46 -11.15 -3.68
CA ASN A 234 -17.87 -9.82 -4.14
C ASN A 234 -19.27 -9.86 -4.80
N PRO A 235 -20.29 -9.16 -4.25
CA PRO A 235 -21.66 -9.21 -4.78
C PRO A 235 -21.79 -8.62 -6.19
N SER A 236 -21.17 -7.47 -6.47
CA SER A 236 -21.25 -6.84 -7.80
C SER A 236 -20.64 -7.71 -8.90
N PHE A 237 -19.59 -8.47 -8.58
CA PHE A 237 -19.02 -9.47 -9.48
C PHE A 237 -19.98 -10.65 -9.66
N ARG A 238 -20.57 -11.17 -8.58
CA ARG A 238 -21.59 -12.24 -8.67
C ARG A 238 -22.74 -11.84 -9.58
N ASP A 239 -23.27 -10.64 -9.38
CA ASP A 239 -24.40 -10.10 -10.13
C ASP A 239 -24.07 -9.92 -11.62
N LEU A 240 -22.86 -9.45 -11.94
CA LEU A 240 -22.36 -9.32 -13.32
C LEU A 240 -22.35 -10.68 -14.03
N ILE A 241 -21.76 -11.71 -13.40
CA ILE A 241 -21.63 -13.02 -14.03
C ILE A 241 -22.99 -13.73 -14.10
N SER A 242 -23.76 -13.75 -13.01
CA SER A 242 -25.05 -14.44 -12.96
C SER A 242 -26.07 -13.82 -13.90
N GLY A 243 -26.13 -12.48 -13.97
CA GLY A 243 -27.01 -11.79 -14.90
C GLY A 243 -26.59 -11.99 -16.36
N TYR A 244 -25.30 -12.09 -16.66
CA TYR A 244 -24.83 -12.45 -18.00
C TYR A 244 -25.29 -13.84 -18.41
N VAL A 245 -25.06 -14.87 -17.57
CA VAL A 245 -25.46 -16.25 -17.90
C VAL A 245 -26.97 -16.36 -18.00
N SER A 246 -27.73 -15.66 -17.14
CA SER A 246 -29.18 -15.58 -17.26
C SER A 246 -29.62 -14.96 -18.60
N SER A 247 -28.98 -13.86 -19.02
CA SER A 247 -29.24 -13.19 -20.31
C SER A 247 -28.93 -14.11 -21.48
N PHE A 248 -27.80 -14.81 -21.42
CA PHE A 248 -27.34 -15.75 -22.45
C PHE A 248 -28.30 -16.94 -22.60
N ASN A 249 -28.71 -17.55 -21.49
CA ASN A 249 -29.62 -18.71 -21.49
C ASN A 249 -31.03 -18.35 -21.96
N THR A 250 -31.47 -17.10 -21.78
CA THR A 250 -32.80 -16.64 -22.19
C THR A 250 -32.86 -16.36 -23.70
N GLY A 251 -31.73 -16.37 -24.42
CA GLY A 251 -31.63 -16.30 -25.89
C GLY A 251 -32.13 -15.00 -26.55
N GLY A 252 -32.82 -14.13 -25.81
CA GLY A 252 -33.50 -12.93 -26.34
C GLY A 252 -33.00 -11.59 -25.80
N ALA A 253 -32.05 -11.57 -24.85
CA ALA A 253 -31.50 -10.33 -24.30
C ALA A 253 -30.10 -10.07 -24.87
N ASP A 254 -29.89 -8.86 -25.42
CA ASP A 254 -28.59 -8.37 -25.88
C ASP A 254 -27.59 -8.43 -24.71
N THR A 255 -26.75 -9.46 -24.72
CA THR A 255 -25.73 -9.71 -23.69
C THR A 255 -24.71 -8.58 -23.62
N ALA A 256 -24.45 -7.92 -24.76
CA ALA A 256 -23.61 -6.74 -24.82
C ALA A 256 -24.28 -5.56 -24.11
N ALA A 257 -25.57 -5.30 -24.36
CA ALA A 257 -26.32 -4.26 -23.66
C ALA A 257 -26.38 -4.50 -22.15
N TYR A 258 -26.55 -5.75 -21.71
CA TYR A 258 -26.49 -6.10 -20.28
C TYR A 258 -25.12 -5.77 -19.67
N LEU A 259 -24.02 -6.21 -20.29
CA LEU A 259 -22.67 -5.96 -19.80
C LEU A 259 -22.32 -4.47 -19.82
N GLN A 260 -22.73 -3.72 -20.85
CA GLN A 260 -22.57 -2.27 -20.92
C GLN A 260 -23.36 -1.55 -19.81
N GLY A 261 -24.61 -1.95 -19.57
CA GLY A 261 -25.41 -1.42 -18.47
C GLY A 261 -24.77 -1.71 -17.10
N GLN A 262 -24.24 -2.91 -16.91
CA GLN A 262 -23.54 -3.28 -15.69
C GLN A 262 -22.20 -2.54 -15.53
N ALA A 263 -21.46 -2.34 -16.61
CA ALA A 263 -20.25 -1.51 -16.62
C ALA A 263 -20.56 -0.09 -16.14
N GLY A 264 -21.64 0.53 -16.66
CA GLY A 264 -22.10 1.85 -16.21
C GLY A 264 -22.50 1.87 -14.73
N ARG A 265 -23.17 0.82 -14.22
CA ARG A 265 -23.52 0.71 -12.78
C ARG A 265 -22.27 0.64 -11.90
N VAL A 266 -21.32 -0.23 -12.22
CA VAL A 266 -20.07 -0.38 -11.47
C VAL A 266 -19.21 0.89 -11.55
N PHE A 267 -19.22 1.56 -12.71
CA PHE A 267 -18.53 2.82 -12.91
C PHE A 267 -19.11 3.96 -12.05
N ARG A 268 -20.44 4.14 -12.03
CA ARG A 268 -21.09 5.10 -11.13
C ARG A 268 -20.78 4.83 -9.66
N SER A 269 -20.74 3.56 -9.25
CA SER A 269 -20.31 3.15 -7.91
C SER A 269 -18.84 3.53 -7.64
N MET A 270 -17.97 3.40 -8.64
CA MET A 270 -16.57 3.85 -8.55
C MET A 270 -16.46 5.37 -8.41
N GLN A 271 -17.19 6.15 -9.20
CA GLN A 271 -17.23 7.62 -9.10
C GLN A 271 -17.76 8.09 -7.74
N SER A 272 -18.81 7.45 -7.22
CA SER A 272 -19.34 7.71 -5.88
C SER A 272 -18.28 7.46 -4.79
N ARG A 273 -17.48 6.40 -4.92
CA ARG A 273 -16.37 6.10 -4.01
C ARG A 273 -15.24 7.11 -4.11
N MET A 274 -14.88 7.54 -5.33
CA MET A 274 -13.88 8.59 -5.55
C MET A 274 -14.29 9.91 -4.89
N SER A 275 -15.54 10.35 -5.08
CA SER A 275 -16.04 11.58 -4.45
C SER A 275 -16.16 11.45 -2.93
N SER A 276 -16.59 10.29 -2.43
CA SER A 276 -16.67 10.01 -0.99
C SER A 276 -15.30 9.99 -0.33
N TYR A 277 -14.30 9.39 -0.99
CA TYR A 277 -12.92 9.40 -0.53
C TYR A 277 -12.38 10.83 -0.49
N ALA A 278 -12.63 11.65 -1.51
CA ALA A 278 -12.19 13.04 -1.53
C ALA A 278 -12.79 13.86 -0.37
N ARG A 279 -14.08 13.69 -0.07
CA ARG A 279 -14.72 14.33 1.10
C ARG A 279 -14.14 13.84 2.43
N GLN A 280 -13.88 12.54 2.55
CA GLN A 280 -13.33 11.96 3.79
C GLN A 280 -11.86 12.31 4.00
N ALA A 281 -11.09 12.45 2.92
CA ALA A 281 -9.66 12.81 2.95
C ALA A 281 -9.40 14.13 3.68
N GLU A 282 -10.26 15.13 3.49
CA GLU A 282 -10.17 16.41 4.21
C GLU A 282 -10.37 16.23 5.71
N GLY A 283 -11.45 15.54 6.12
CA GLY A 283 -11.70 15.24 7.53
C GLY A 283 -10.57 14.41 8.16
N MET A 284 -10.01 13.45 7.41
CA MET A 284 -8.85 12.67 7.87
C MET A 284 -7.61 13.53 8.07
N ALA A 285 -7.36 14.51 7.20
CA ALA A 285 -6.24 15.43 7.32
C ALA A 285 -6.40 16.37 8.53
N GLN A 286 -7.61 16.87 8.78
CA GLN A 286 -7.93 17.71 9.94
C GLN A 286 -7.77 16.94 11.26
N VAL A 287 -8.34 15.73 11.36
CA VAL A 287 -8.20 14.87 12.55
C VAL A 287 -6.73 14.54 12.80
N MET A 288 -5.96 14.25 11.75
CA MET A 288 -4.52 14.02 11.87
C MET A 288 -3.79 15.27 12.37
N LEU A 289 -4.09 16.46 11.85
CA LEU A 289 -3.50 17.71 12.30
C LEU A 289 -3.74 17.90 13.80
N VAL A 290 -5.00 17.76 14.24
CA VAL A 290 -5.37 17.93 15.67
C VAL A 290 -4.63 16.93 16.55
N ILE A 291 -4.63 15.64 16.20
CA ILE A 291 -3.97 14.62 17.03
C ILE A 291 -2.45 14.84 17.06
N MET A 292 -1.83 15.14 15.92
CA MET A 292 -0.37 15.35 15.86
C MET A 292 0.08 16.66 16.51
N MET A 293 -0.81 17.64 16.65
CA MET A 293 -0.56 18.87 17.41
C MET A 293 -0.75 18.62 18.92
N LEU A 294 -1.77 17.85 19.28
CA LEU A 294 -2.12 17.58 20.68
C LEU A 294 -1.12 16.64 21.36
N VAL A 295 -0.54 15.66 20.67
CA VAL A 295 0.43 14.72 21.28
C VAL A 295 1.71 15.40 21.79
N PRO A 296 2.42 16.25 21.02
CA PRO A 296 3.53 17.05 21.54
C PRO A 296 3.10 17.97 22.70
N MET A 297 1.94 18.62 22.60
CA MET A 297 1.41 19.46 23.68
C MET A 297 1.14 18.66 24.96
N MET A 298 0.60 17.45 24.86
CA MET A 298 0.40 16.55 26.00
C MET A 298 1.74 16.07 26.58
N GLY A 299 2.71 15.74 25.74
CA GLY A 299 4.05 15.34 26.17
C GLY A 299 4.71 16.44 27.02
N LEU A 300 4.55 17.69 26.60
CA LEU A 300 5.02 18.88 27.31
C LEU A 300 4.19 19.17 28.55
N SER A 301 2.86 19.10 28.49
CA SER A 301 2.05 19.38 29.68
C SER A 301 2.34 18.43 30.84
N MET A 302 2.78 17.20 30.55
CA MET A 302 3.19 16.23 31.57
C MET A 302 4.49 16.58 32.29
N THR A 303 5.36 17.43 31.71
CA THR A 303 6.58 17.88 32.40
C THR A 303 6.26 18.79 33.59
N PHE A 304 5.06 19.40 33.64
CA PHE A 304 4.59 20.19 34.78
C PHE A 304 4.11 19.36 35.96
N PHE A 305 3.48 18.21 35.68
CA PHE A 305 2.76 17.44 36.69
C PHE A 305 3.55 16.23 37.23
N ALA A 306 4.54 15.74 36.48
CA ALA A 306 5.31 14.54 36.84
C ALA A 306 6.76 14.88 37.21
N SER A 307 7.34 14.13 38.15
CA SER A 307 8.77 14.24 38.48
C SER A 307 9.65 13.99 37.25
N GLY A 308 10.81 14.65 37.15
CA GLY A 308 11.60 14.74 35.92
C GLY A 308 11.89 13.42 35.19
N HIS A 309 12.08 12.32 35.92
CA HIS A 309 12.30 11.01 35.29
C HIS A 309 11.03 10.37 34.70
N HIS A 310 9.87 10.60 35.32
CA HIS A 310 8.57 10.15 34.80
C HIS A 310 8.11 10.99 33.60
N ALA A 311 8.41 12.28 33.60
CA ALA A 311 8.13 13.16 32.47
C ALA A 311 8.95 12.76 31.22
N GLN A 312 10.25 12.48 31.40
CA GLN A 312 11.13 12.02 30.32
C GLN A 312 10.70 10.65 29.77
N SER A 313 10.32 9.70 30.63
CA SER A 313 9.88 8.38 30.18
C SER A 313 8.56 8.47 29.39
N LEU A 314 7.63 9.33 29.79
CA LEU A 314 6.39 9.57 29.04
C LEU A 314 6.62 10.26 27.70
N MET A 315 7.52 11.25 27.61
CA MET A 315 7.89 11.86 26.32
C MET A 315 8.50 10.85 25.35
N LEU A 316 9.33 9.92 25.84
CA LEU A 316 9.86 8.82 25.03
C LEU A 316 8.76 7.84 24.56
N VAL A 317 7.75 7.56 25.39
CA VAL A 317 6.58 6.77 25.00
C VAL A 317 5.79 7.50 23.90
N MET A 318 5.62 8.82 23.98
CA MET A 318 4.93 9.61 22.96
C MET A 318 5.66 9.60 21.61
N LEU A 319 7.00 9.57 21.62
CA LEU A 319 7.81 9.43 20.40
C LEU A 319 7.50 8.12 19.65
N VAL A 320 7.18 7.05 20.38
CA VAL A 320 6.76 5.74 19.83
C VAL A 320 5.28 5.72 19.48
N ALA A 321 4.44 6.45 20.22
CA ALA A 321 3.00 6.54 19.95
C ALA A 321 2.68 7.25 18.63
N LEU A 322 3.41 8.33 18.29
CA LEU A 322 3.23 9.10 17.05
C LEU A 322 3.25 8.24 15.77
N PRO A 323 4.29 7.42 15.50
CA PRO A 323 4.31 6.56 14.31
C PRO A 323 3.23 5.46 14.35
N LEU A 324 2.79 5.02 15.54
CA LEU A 324 1.68 4.07 15.67
C LEU A 324 0.36 4.69 15.24
N VAL A 325 0.06 5.90 15.71
CA VAL A 325 -1.11 6.67 15.27
C VAL A 325 -1.05 6.93 13.76
N ALA A 326 0.11 7.32 13.24
CA ALA A 326 0.31 7.50 11.81
C ALA A 326 0.08 6.20 11.03
N ALA A 327 0.54 5.05 11.53
CA ALA A 327 0.33 3.76 10.90
C ALA A 327 -1.17 3.37 10.85
N VAL A 328 -1.91 3.61 11.94
CA VAL A 328 -3.37 3.42 11.98
C VAL A 328 -4.05 4.32 10.95
N MET A 329 -3.65 5.58 10.85
CA MET A 329 -4.21 6.51 9.86
C MET A 329 -3.86 6.13 8.42
N VAL A 330 -2.65 5.66 8.14
CA VAL A 330 -2.25 5.11 6.84
C VAL A 330 -3.08 3.87 6.49
N TRP A 331 -3.32 2.98 7.45
CA TRP A 331 -4.18 1.81 7.27
C TRP A 331 -5.62 2.21 6.97
N LEU A 332 -6.14 3.19 7.70
CA LEU A 332 -7.49 3.73 7.50
C LEU A 332 -7.62 4.40 6.12
N ALA A 333 -6.61 5.14 5.69
CA ALA A 333 -6.57 5.73 4.35
C ALA A 333 -6.54 4.63 3.29
N HIS A 334 -5.71 3.61 3.48
CA HIS A 334 -5.58 2.51 2.53
C HIS A 334 -6.87 1.71 2.34
N SER A 335 -7.62 1.46 3.41
CA SER A 335 -8.86 0.66 3.35
C SER A 335 -10.00 1.39 2.62
N ARG A 336 -10.00 2.72 2.62
CA ARG A 336 -11.02 3.55 1.94
C ARG A 336 -10.59 4.04 0.56
N GLN A 337 -9.32 3.88 0.22
CA GLN A 337 -8.76 4.36 -1.02
C GLN A 337 -9.36 3.64 -2.24
N PRO A 338 -9.82 4.35 -3.28
CA PRO A 338 -10.09 3.70 -4.56
C PRO A 338 -8.79 3.12 -5.13
N VAL A 339 -8.85 1.92 -5.72
CA VAL A 339 -7.67 1.20 -6.19
C VAL A 339 -6.99 1.99 -7.31
N SER A 340 -5.88 2.65 -6.99
CA SER A 340 -4.97 3.25 -7.97
C SER A 340 -3.63 2.53 -7.91
N SER A 341 -3.46 1.51 -8.74
CA SER A 341 -2.18 0.80 -8.85
C SER A 341 -1.26 1.53 -9.85
N GLU A 342 -0.81 2.72 -9.48
CA GLU A 342 0.25 3.45 -10.20
C GLU A 342 1.40 3.71 -9.23
N GLY A 343 2.10 2.63 -8.87
CA GLY A 343 3.17 2.72 -7.89
C GLY A 343 4.54 2.65 -8.55
N ALA A 344 5.20 3.80 -8.74
CA ALA A 344 6.66 3.82 -8.78
C ALA A 344 7.21 3.09 -7.54
N ALA A 345 8.26 2.27 -7.68
CA ALA A 345 8.89 1.63 -6.52
C ALA A 345 9.54 2.70 -5.62
N VAL A 346 9.51 2.51 -4.29
CA VAL A 346 10.34 3.33 -3.39
C VAL A 346 11.79 3.09 -3.78
N SER A 347 12.50 4.17 -4.08
CA SER A 347 13.90 4.06 -4.46
C SER A 347 14.73 3.58 -3.28
N ILE A 348 15.59 2.58 -3.51
CA ILE A 348 16.53 2.07 -2.51
C ILE A 348 17.49 3.16 -1.99
N TRP A 349 17.61 4.28 -2.72
CA TRP A 349 18.43 5.43 -2.37
C TRP A 349 17.88 6.28 -1.22
N ILE A 350 16.65 6.02 -0.75
CA ILE A 350 16.05 6.77 0.37
C ILE A 350 16.87 6.63 1.67
N LEU A 351 17.36 5.41 1.94
CA LEU A 351 18.09 5.07 3.16
C LEU A 351 19.51 5.66 3.21
N PRO A 352 20.37 5.49 2.18
CA PRO A 352 21.72 6.07 2.22
C PRO A 352 21.71 7.60 2.22
N ALA A 353 20.76 8.23 1.49
CA ALA A 353 20.64 9.68 1.49
C ALA A 353 20.23 10.22 2.88
N GLY A 354 19.22 9.61 3.51
CA GLY A 354 18.81 9.98 4.87
C GLY A 354 19.91 9.75 5.90
N ALA A 355 20.55 8.57 5.87
CA ALA A 355 21.64 8.24 6.80
C ALA A 355 22.83 9.20 6.66
N ALA A 356 23.22 9.57 5.43
CA ALA A 356 24.31 10.51 5.21
C ALA A 356 24.02 11.89 5.82
N CYS A 357 22.80 12.41 5.64
CA CYS A 357 22.39 13.69 6.23
C CYS A 357 22.27 13.64 7.77
N SER A 358 21.72 12.57 8.34
CA SER A 358 21.68 12.40 9.80
C SER A 358 23.07 12.28 10.43
N ILE A 359 24.00 11.56 9.78
CA ILE A 359 25.39 11.45 10.24
C ILE A 359 26.09 12.80 10.14
N LEU A 360 25.86 13.56 9.07
CA LEU A 360 26.41 14.89 8.90
C LEU A 360 25.89 15.86 9.98
N ALA A 361 24.59 15.83 10.29
CA ALA A 361 24.02 16.62 11.39
C ALA A 361 24.67 16.26 12.74
N TYR A 362 24.88 14.97 13.01
CA TYR A 362 25.60 14.54 14.22
C TYR A 362 27.05 15.00 14.26
N MET A 363 27.78 14.93 13.14
CA MET A 363 29.17 15.39 13.04
C MET A 363 29.31 16.90 13.26
N LEU A 364 28.29 17.68 12.91
CA LEU A 364 28.22 19.13 13.15
C LEU A 364 27.81 19.48 14.60
N GLY A 365 27.63 18.49 15.47
CA GLY A 365 27.21 18.70 16.87
C GLY A 365 25.70 18.93 17.03
N GLY A 366 24.91 18.55 16.05
CA GLY A 366 23.47 18.77 16.05
C GLY A 366 22.71 18.00 17.13
N GLN A 367 21.61 18.59 17.60
CA GLN A 367 20.73 17.96 18.59
C GLN A 367 19.91 16.81 17.98
N ILE A 368 19.26 16.00 18.83
CA ILE A 368 18.51 14.80 18.42
C ILE A 368 17.46 15.12 17.34
N TRP A 369 16.76 16.25 17.46
CA TRP A 369 15.73 16.66 16.49
C TRP A 369 16.32 17.03 15.13
N GLU A 370 17.53 17.62 15.08
CA GLU A 370 18.22 17.97 13.82
C GLU A 370 18.66 16.72 13.07
N MET A 371 19.13 15.71 13.80
CA MET A 371 19.52 14.41 13.23
C MET A 371 18.33 13.69 12.59
N ILE A 372 17.19 13.66 13.29
CA ILE A 372 15.97 13.00 12.81
C ILE A 372 15.38 13.78 11.62
N GLY A 373 15.21 15.10 11.78
CA GLY A 373 14.60 15.95 10.76
C GLY A 373 15.38 15.96 9.45
N SER A 374 16.70 16.16 9.52
CA SER A 374 17.56 16.22 8.31
C SER A 374 17.58 14.88 7.56
N GLY A 375 17.61 13.76 8.27
CA GLY A 375 17.58 12.43 7.67
C GLY A 375 16.27 12.12 6.97
N VAL A 376 15.14 12.38 7.64
CA VAL A 376 13.81 12.17 7.07
C VAL A 376 13.59 13.08 5.88
N ALA A 377 13.91 14.37 5.98
CA ALA A 377 13.75 15.34 4.90
C ALA A 377 14.59 14.95 3.68
N ALA A 378 15.89 14.68 3.85
CA ALA A 378 16.80 14.35 2.76
C ALA A 378 16.44 13.03 2.05
N GLY A 379 16.10 11.99 2.82
CA GLY A 379 15.62 10.73 2.25
C GLY A 379 14.36 10.95 1.42
N CYS A 380 13.36 11.62 2.00
CA CYS A 380 12.08 11.88 1.37
C CYS A 380 12.19 12.73 0.09
N ILE A 381 13.02 13.78 0.10
CA ILE A 381 13.29 14.62 -1.07
C ILE A 381 14.00 13.83 -2.17
N THR A 382 15.00 13.01 -1.81
CA THR A 382 15.74 12.18 -2.78
C THR A 382 14.81 11.23 -3.51
N ASN A 383 13.94 10.52 -2.79
CA ASN A 383 12.97 9.62 -3.41
C ASN A 383 11.98 10.40 -4.31
N ALA A 384 11.53 11.58 -3.89
CA ALA A 384 10.66 12.43 -4.70
C ALA A 384 11.30 12.85 -6.03
N VAL A 385 12.57 13.23 -6.03
CA VAL A 385 13.30 13.61 -7.25
C VAL A 385 13.42 12.43 -8.21
N LEU A 386 13.74 11.24 -7.69
CA LEU A 386 13.91 10.04 -8.50
C LEU A 386 12.60 9.54 -9.14
N THR A 387 11.47 9.65 -8.42
CA THR A 387 10.17 9.19 -8.94
C THR A 387 9.44 10.23 -9.79
N ARG A 388 9.76 11.53 -9.67
CA ARG A 388 9.07 12.63 -10.37
C ARG A 388 8.94 12.40 -11.88
N ARG A 389 10.00 11.94 -12.54
CA ARG A 389 10.00 11.69 -14.00
C ARG A 389 9.04 10.57 -14.40
N TYR A 390 8.96 9.51 -13.61
CA TYR A 390 8.04 8.40 -13.88
C TYR A 390 6.58 8.87 -13.74
N LEU A 391 6.30 9.60 -12.65
CA LEU A 391 4.96 10.09 -12.35
C LEU A 391 4.48 11.13 -13.37
N ALA A 392 5.36 12.04 -13.79
CA ALA A 392 5.06 13.00 -14.84
C ALA A 392 4.78 12.33 -16.19
N ARG A 393 5.53 11.26 -16.54
CA ARG A 393 5.26 10.46 -17.74
C ARG A 393 3.90 9.76 -17.66
N ALA A 394 3.57 9.16 -16.50
CA ALA A 394 2.28 8.51 -16.29
C ALA A 394 1.11 9.49 -16.43
N ALA A 395 1.18 10.64 -15.73
CA ALA A 395 0.16 11.67 -15.78
C ALA A 395 0.02 12.29 -17.18
N GLY A 396 1.13 12.50 -17.90
CA GLY A 396 1.10 13.00 -19.27
C GLY A 396 0.44 12.02 -20.25
N VAL A 397 0.69 10.71 -20.10
CA VAL A 397 0.04 9.67 -20.91
C VAL A 397 -1.46 9.60 -20.63
N GLU A 398 -1.88 9.70 -19.36
CA GLU A 398 -3.30 9.70 -19.01
C GLU A 398 -4.04 10.95 -19.48
N ALA A 399 -3.42 12.13 -19.42
CA ALA A 399 -4.04 13.38 -19.84
C ALA A 399 -4.31 13.41 -21.36
N ALA A 400 -3.45 12.78 -22.16
CA ALA A 400 -3.60 12.68 -23.61
C ALA A 400 -4.60 11.60 -24.05
N LEU A 401 -4.92 10.64 -23.17
CA LEU A 401 -5.70 9.45 -23.51
C LEU A 401 -7.13 9.74 -24.04
N PRO A 402 -7.91 10.69 -23.46
CA PRO A 402 -9.25 11.02 -23.97
C PRO A 402 -9.22 11.58 -25.40
N GLU A 403 -8.31 12.51 -25.69
CA GLU A 403 -8.21 13.12 -27.03
C GLU A 403 -7.73 12.11 -28.07
N PHE A 404 -6.79 11.24 -27.70
CA PHE A 404 -6.39 10.10 -28.54
C PHE A 404 -7.58 9.20 -28.88
N MET A 405 -8.36 8.79 -27.88
CA MET A 405 -9.54 7.95 -28.10
C MET A 405 -10.60 8.65 -28.97
N ARG A 406 -10.83 9.94 -28.74
CA ARG A 406 -11.71 10.75 -29.58
C ARG A 406 -11.24 10.81 -31.04
N GLN A 407 -9.93 10.86 -31.28
CA GLN A 407 -9.37 10.77 -32.62
C GLN A 407 -9.55 9.37 -33.23
N MET A 408 -9.36 8.30 -32.45
CA MET A 408 -9.60 6.93 -32.91
C MET A 408 -11.06 6.75 -33.36
N THR A 409 -12.01 7.25 -32.58
CA THR A 409 -13.43 7.24 -32.96
C THR A 409 -13.68 8.05 -34.23
N ARG A 410 -13.11 9.25 -34.37
CA ARG A 410 -13.25 10.09 -35.58
C ARG A 410 -12.72 9.38 -36.83
N LEU A 411 -11.51 8.83 -36.78
CA LEU A 411 -10.92 8.11 -37.91
C LEU A 411 -11.74 6.86 -38.27
N ARG A 412 -12.29 6.19 -37.27
CA ARG A 412 -13.15 5.03 -37.50
C ARG A 412 -14.50 5.40 -38.13
N ASN A 413 -15.07 6.56 -37.78
CA ASN A 413 -16.30 7.07 -38.43
C ASN A 413 -16.10 7.32 -39.94
N ILE A 414 -14.86 7.57 -40.37
CA ILE A 414 -14.48 7.74 -41.79
C ILE A 414 -14.14 6.38 -42.44
N GLY A 415 -14.26 5.27 -41.71
CA GLY A 415 -14.04 3.91 -42.20
C GLY A 415 -12.58 3.43 -42.12
N ILE A 416 -11.69 4.19 -41.48
CA ILE A 416 -10.29 3.79 -41.33
C ILE A 416 -10.19 2.66 -40.29
N ASP A 417 -9.31 1.68 -40.53
CA ASP A 417 -9.05 0.61 -39.59
C ASP A 417 -8.26 1.09 -38.35
N VAL A 418 -8.37 0.39 -37.23
CA VAL A 418 -7.74 0.79 -35.96
C VAL A 418 -6.20 0.84 -36.07
N GLY A 419 -5.59 -0.07 -36.83
CA GLY A 419 -4.13 -0.13 -36.98
C GLY A 419 -3.58 1.07 -37.75
N ARG A 420 -4.20 1.40 -38.89
CA ARG A 420 -3.90 2.60 -39.69
C ARG A 420 -4.25 3.87 -38.93
N SER A 421 -5.31 3.85 -38.13
CA SER A 421 -5.69 4.98 -37.28
C SER A 421 -4.60 5.33 -36.27
N ILE A 422 -3.97 4.34 -35.63
CA ILE A 422 -2.82 4.57 -34.72
C ILE A 422 -1.64 5.21 -35.45
N GLY A 423 -1.38 4.80 -36.70
CA GLY A 423 -0.36 5.43 -37.55
C GLY A 423 -0.65 6.90 -37.83
N MET A 424 -1.88 7.21 -38.25
CA MET A 424 -2.33 8.58 -38.55
C MET A 424 -2.45 9.46 -37.31
N ALA A 425 -2.77 8.87 -36.14
CA ALA A 425 -2.83 9.62 -34.88
C ALA A 425 -1.51 10.31 -34.54
N ARG A 426 -0.37 9.77 -34.99
CA ARG A 426 0.95 10.34 -34.73
C ARG A 426 1.17 11.71 -35.36
N GLU A 427 0.40 12.05 -36.39
CA GLU A 427 0.44 13.38 -37.00
C GLU A 427 -0.18 14.44 -36.09
N THR A 428 -0.95 14.02 -35.09
CA THR A 428 -1.52 14.88 -34.06
C THR A 428 -0.57 14.95 -32.87
N ALA A 429 -0.18 16.16 -32.48
CA ALA A 429 0.68 16.38 -31.33
C ALA A 429 -0.15 16.28 -30.04
N PHE A 430 -0.12 15.11 -29.38
CA PHE A 430 -0.79 14.91 -28.09
C PHE A 430 0.09 15.32 -26.89
N GLY A 431 1.40 15.38 -27.10
CA GLY A 431 2.39 15.82 -26.11
C GLY A 431 3.51 14.81 -25.89
N GLY A 432 4.67 15.31 -25.45
CA GLY A 432 5.94 14.58 -25.41
C GLY A 432 5.90 13.12 -24.90
N PRO A 433 5.39 12.82 -23.69
CA PRO A 433 5.44 11.44 -23.15
C PRO A 433 4.50 10.48 -23.88
N PHE A 434 3.37 10.97 -24.42
CA PHE A 434 2.41 10.15 -25.14
C PHE A 434 2.85 9.90 -26.59
N ASP A 435 3.38 10.92 -27.25
CA ASP A 435 3.91 10.81 -28.62
C ASP A 435 5.09 9.83 -28.69
N ALA A 436 5.95 9.83 -27.66
CA ALA A 436 7.04 8.86 -27.52
C ALA A 436 6.52 7.41 -27.37
N LEU A 437 5.42 7.23 -26.64
CA LEU A 437 4.76 5.93 -26.46
C LEU A 437 4.14 5.45 -27.78
N LEU A 438 3.39 6.31 -28.48
CA LEU A 438 2.81 5.99 -29.79
C LEU A 438 3.88 5.64 -30.83
N ALA A 439 4.98 6.41 -30.86
CA ALA A 439 6.11 6.12 -31.74
C ALA A 439 6.80 4.78 -31.39
N GLY A 440 6.80 4.37 -30.11
CA GLY A 440 7.26 3.06 -29.68
C GLY A 440 6.36 1.93 -30.21
N ILE A 441 5.05 2.04 -29.99
CA ILE A 441 4.06 1.05 -30.44
C ILE A 441 4.08 0.92 -31.97
N HIS A 442 4.04 2.05 -32.69
CA HIS A 442 4.05 2.06 -34.16
C HIS A 442 5.32 1.43 -34.74
N ARG A 443 6.50 1.67 -34.15
CA ARG A 443 7.75 1.04 -34.62
C ARG A 443 7.70 -0.48 -34.54
N ARG A 444 7.08 -1.03 -33.50
CA ARG A 444 6.91 -2.48 -33.33
C ARG A 444 5.88 -3.06 -34.30
N MET A 445 4.78 -2.34 -34.51
CA MET A 445 3.78 -2.72 -35.53
C MET A 445 4.38 -2.69 -36.95
N ALA A 446 5.19 -1.68 -37.27
CA ALA A 446 5.90 -1.58 -38.54
C ALA A 446 6.93 -2.71 -38.75
N ALA A 447 7.45 -3.28 -37.66
CA ALA A 447 8.30 -4.47 -37.68
C ALA A 447 7.52 -5.79 -37.85
N GLY A 448 6.19 -5.74 -38.01
CA GLY A 448 5.33 -6.90 -38.22
C GLY A 448 4.79 -7.55 -36.94
N GLU A 449 5.02 -6.96 -35.76
CA GLU A 449 4.41 -7.46 -34.52
C GLU A 449 2.90 -7.14 -34.48
N PRO A 450 2.03 -8.09 -34.06
CA PRO A 450 0.62 -7.79 -33.84
C PRO A 450 0.46 -6.74 -32.73
N LEU A 451 -0.58 -5.91 -32.83
CA LEU A 451 -0.81 -4.79 -31.90
C LEU A 451 -0.83 -5.23 -30.43
N GLU A 452 -1.39 -6.41 -30.12
CA GLU A 452 -1.34 -6.96 -28.77
C GLU A 452 0.10 -7.18 -28.26
N ALA A 453 0.97 -7.78 -29.08
CA ALA A 453 2.36 -8.03 -28.72
C ALA A 453 3.16 -6.72 -28.60
N ALA A 454 2.91 -5.76 -29.49
CA ALA A 454 3.51 -4.45 -29.45
C ALA A 454 3.16 -3.68 -28.17
N VAL A 455 1.89 -3.75 -27.73
CA VAL A 455 1.40 -3.16 -26.48
C VAL A 455 1.98 -3.87 -25.26
N ALA A 456 2.01 -5.21 -25.27
CA ALA A 456 2.53 -6.01 -24.15
C ALA A 456 4.03 -5.81 -23.93
N GLY A 457 4.79 -5.58 -25.00
CA GLY A 457 6.22 -5.31 -24.92
C GLY A 457 6.59 -3.84 -24.67
N SER A 458 5.63 -2.92 -24.68
CA SER A 458 5.88 -1.49 -24.46
C SER A 458 5.74 -1.12 -22.98
N ASP A 459 6.65 -0.26 -22.48
CA ASP A 459 6.58 0.27 -21.11
C ASP A 459 5.52 1.37 -21.01
N ILE A 460 4.25 0.96 -20.85
CA ILE A 460 3.13 1.87 -20.65
C ILE A 460 3.03 2.21 -19.15
N PRO A 461 3.29 3.48 -18.76
CA PRO A 461 3.43 3.86 -17.34
C PRO A 461 2.09 3.90 -16.60
N SER A 462 1.00 4.24 -17.30
CA SER A 462 -0.36 4.25 -16.72
C SER A 462 -1.05 2.91 -16.94
N ARG A 463 -1.70 2.43 -15.88
CA ARG A 463 -2.52 1.22 -15.97
C ARG A 463 -3.74 1.43 -16.86
N ASN A 464 -4.37 2.60 -16.77
CA ASN A 464 -5.57 2.91 -17.57
C ASN A 464 -5.24 2.91 -19.06
N ALA A 465 -4.16 3.58 -19.45
CA ALA A 465 -3.68 3.57 -20.82
C ALA A 465 -3.39 2.14 -21.32
N ARG A 466 -2.78 1.29 -20.49
CA ARG A 466 -2.51 -0.11 -20.84
C ARG A 466 -3.79 -0.91 -21.12
N ILE A 467 -4.86 -0.66 -20.36
CA ILE A 467 -6.17 -1.28 -20.57
C ILE A 467 -6.76 -0.83 -21.90
N VAL A 468 -6.74 0.47 -22.18
CA VAL A 468 -7.27 1.04 -23.43
C VAL A 468 -6.51 0.54 -24.66
N PHE A 469 -5.18 0.52 -24.62
CA PHE A 469 -4.38 -0.03 -25.72
C PHE A 469 -4.61 -1.54 -25.92
N LEU A 470 -4.88 -2.30 -24.85
CA LEU A 470 -5.29 -3.70 -24.96
C LEU A 470 -6.66 -3.84 -25.63
N MET A 471 -7.65 -3.03 -25.23
CA MET A 471 -8.97 -3.00 -25.88
C MET A 471 -8.83 -2.76 -27.38
N LEU A 472 -8.08 -1.73 -27.76
CA LEU A 472 -7.82 -1.40 -29.17
C LEU A 472 -7.13 -2.54 -29.92
N GLY A 473 -6.13 -3.17 -29.30
CA GLY A 473 -5.47 -4.35 -29.84
C GLY A 473 -6.44 -5.47 -30.19
N LYS A 474 -7.34 -5.79 -29.25
CA LYS A 474 -8.30 -6.88 -29.43
C LYS A 474 -9.40 -6.57 -30.42
N ILE A 475 -9.86 -5.33 -30.44
CA ILE A 475 -10.83 -4.84 -31.42
C ILE A 475 -10.25 -4.87 -32.84
N HIS A 476 -8.96 -4.57 -32.98
CA HIS A 476 -8.27 -4.65 -34.26
C HIS A 476 -8.17 -6.09 -34.76
N GLU A 477 -7.76 -7.03 -33.89
CA GLU A 477 -7.63 -8.45 -34.23
C GLU A 477 -8.95 -9.13 -34.56
N SER A 478 -10.04 -8.77 -33.87
CA SER A 478 -11.37 -9.33 -34.14
C SER A 478 -12.06 -8.74 -35.37
N GLY A 479 -11.51 -7.66 -35.96
CA GLY A 479 -12.16 -6.91 -37.04
C GLY A 479 -13.45 -6.20 -36.63
N GLY A 480 -13.91 -6.37 -35.38
CA GLY A 480 -15.24 -6.02 -34.88
C GLY A 480 -15.40 -4.60 -34.33
N GLY A 481 -14.43 -3.71 -34.55
CA GLY A 481 -14.45 -2.36 -34.00
C GLY A 481 -15.45 -1.44 -34.66
N THR A 482 -16.75 -1.55 -34.39
CA THR A 482 -17.71 -0.57 -34.90
C THR A 482 -17.42 0.82 -34.34
N ALA A 483 -17.80 1.88 -35.07
CA ALA A 483 -17.74 3.25 -34.56
C ALA A 483 -18.34 3.39 -33.15
N LYS A 484 -19.46 2.69 -32.90
CA LYS A 484 -20.14 2.62 -31.61
C LYS A 484 -19.26 2.05 -30.49
N THR A 485 -18.53 0.96 -30.75
CA THR A 485 -17.62 0.37 -29.73
C THR A 485 -16.50 1.31 -29.31
N LEU A 486 -15.93 2.08 -30.26
CA LEU A 486 -14.91 3.07 -29.94
C LEU A 486 -15.49 4.29 -29.23
N ASP A 487 -16.72 4.69 -29.56
CA ASP A 487 -17.43 5.75 -28.85
C ASP A 487 -17.70 5.37 -27.38
N ASP A 488 -18.09 4.11 -27.12
CA ASP A 488 -18.25 3.57 -25.77
C ASP A 488 -16.93 3.60 -24.97
N ILE A 489 -15.79 3.26 -25.59
CA ILE A 489 -14.46 3.39 -24.96
C ILE A 489 -14.16 4.86 -24.67
N THR A 490 -14.37 5.74 -25.65
CA THR A 490 -14.09 7.18 -25.51
C THR A 490 -14.91 7.78 -24.37
N ARG A 491 -16.20 7.45 -24.27
CA ARG A 491 -17.05 7.87 -23.15
C ARG A 491 -16.48 7.39 -21.82
N TRP A 492 -16.16 6.11 -21.70
CA TRP A 492 -15.60 5.54 -20.46
C TRP A 492 -14.27 6.18 -20.05
N VAL A 493 -13.35 6.39 -21.00
CA VAL A 493 -12.06 7.05 -20.77
C VAL A 493 -12.26 8.50 -20.31
N THR A 494 -13.19 9.22 -20.94
CA THR A 494 -13.49 10.62 -20.63
C THR A 494 -14.12 10.74 -19.24
N GLU A 495 -15.17 9.97 -18.97
CA GLU A 495 -15.83 9.95 -17.66
C GLU A 495 -14.84 9.57 -16.54
N TYR A 496 -13.93 8.62 -16.79
CA TYR A 496 -12.89 8.25 -15.83
C TYR A 496 -11.90 9.40 -15.59
N ALA A 497 -11.45 10.06 -16.66
CA ALA A 497 -10.53 11.20 -16.57
C ALA A 497 -11.16 12.35 -15.80
N ASP A 498 -12.43 12.66 -16.05
CA ASP A 498 -13.19 13.70 -15.36
C ASP A 498 -13.40 13.37 -13.88
N ALA A 499 -13.83 12.14 -13.56
CA ALA A 499 -13.97 11.69 -12.18
C ALA A 499 -12.63 11.74 -11.40
N LYS A 500 -11.52 11.38 -12.06
CA LYS A 500 -10.18 11.48 -11.47
C LYS A 500 -9.78 12.94 -11.27
N LYS A 501 -10.05 13.82 -12.23
CA LYS A 501 -9.74 15.25 -12.16
C LYS A 501 -10.53 15.95 -11.04
N GLU A 502 -11.83 15.65 -10.93
CA GLU A 502 -12.69 16.15 -9.86
C GLU A 502 -12.18 15.70 -8.50
N MET A 503 -11.89 14.40 -8.34
CA MET A 503 -11.33 13.85 -7.11
C MET A 503 -10.01 14.52 -6.71
N VAL A 504 -9.06 14.67 -7.66
CA VAL A 504 -7.77 15.34 -7.41
C VAL A 504 -7.94 16.81 -7.08
N ALA A 505 -8.90 17.50 -7.70
CA ALA A 505 -9.21 18.89 -7.39
C ALA A 505 -9.77 19.02 -5.96
N SER A 506 -10.68 18.15 -5.56
CA SER A 506 -11.23 18.12 -4.19
C SER A 506 -10.17 17.80 -3.13
N LEU A 507 -9.19 16.96 -3.45
CA LEU A 507 -8.07 16.66 -2.53
C LEU A 507 -7.16 17.86 -2.24
N ARG A 508 -7.20 18.91 -3.07
CA ARG A 508 -6.41 20.14 -2.84
C ARG A 508 -6.74 20.82 -1.51
N GLY A 509 -7.98 20.70 -1.01
CA GLY A 509 -8.33 21.20 0.32
C GLY A 509 -7.48 20.55 1.42
N SER A 510 -7.31 19.23 1.35
CA SER A 510 -6.42 18.50 2.27
C SER A 510 -4.95 18.94 2.15
N LEU A 511 -4.49 19.32 0.95
CA LEU A 511 -3.14 19.87 0.76
C LEU A 511 -2.96 21.24 1.43
N MET A 512 -4.00 22.04 1.59
CA MET A 512 -3.86 23.32 2.32
C MET A 512 -3.56 23.09 3.80
N THR A 513 -4.20 22.09 4.42
CA THR A 513 -3.91 21.69 5.81
C THR A 513 -2.47 21.24 6.02
N ALA A 514 -1.81 20.73 4.97
CA ALA A 514 -0.40 20.33 4.96
C ALA A 514 0.55 21.45 5.33
N PHE A 515 0.27 22.65 4.80
CA PHE A 515 1.15 23.81 4.92
C PHE A 515 0.89 24.56 6.21
N VAL A 516 -0.37 24.56 6.68
CA VAL A 516 -0.76 25.14 7.96
C VAL A 516 -0.26 24.29 9.14
N GLY A 517 -0.25 22.96 9.00
CA GLY A 517 0.15 22.02 10.06
C GLY A 517 1.51 22.31 10.72
N PRO A 518 2.62 22.37 9.97
CA PRO A 518 3.94 22.74 10.46
C PRO A 518 3.98 24.04 11.27
N VAL A 519 3.31 25.08 10.77
CA VAL A 519 3.26 26.39 11.43
C VAL A 519 2.56 26.26 12.78
N LEU A 520 1.39 25.63 12.82
CA LEU A 520 0.65 25.42 14.07
C LEU A 520 1.39 24.51 15.05
N MET A 521 2.04 23.46 14.57
CA MET A 521 2.82 22.54 15.41
C MET A 521 4.00 23.24 16.07
N VAL A 522 4.77 24.03 15.30
CA VAL A 522 5.91 24.78 15.85
C VAL A 522 5.42 25.89 16.78
N MET A 523 4.36 26.60 16.42
CA MET A 523 3.76 27.63 17.28
C MET A 523 3.29 27.03 18.61
N MET A 524 2.61 25.88 18.59
CA MET A 524 2.18 25.20 19.82
C MET A 524 3.33 24.63 20.63
N SER A 525 4.36 24.10 19.97
CA SER A 525 5.59 23.67 20.64
C SER A 525 6.23 24.86 21.35
N ALA A 526 6.38 26.00 20.67
CA ALA A 526 6.95 27.22 21.23
C ALA A 526 6.12 27.80 22.39
N ILE A 527 4.80 27.83 22.26
CA ILE A 527 3.89 28.24 23.35
C ILE A 527 4.07 27.29 24.55
N SER A 528 4.08 25.99 24.31
CA SER A 528 4.22 24.99 25.37
C SER A 528 5.59 25.06 26.05
N ASP A 529 6.66 25.33 25.30
CA ASP A 529 8.01 25.52 25.82
C ASP A 529 8.11 26.82 26.66
N ARG A 530 7.50 27.94 26.22
CA ARG A 530 7.43 29.19 27.00
C ARG A 530 6.62 29.02 28.28
N MET A 531 5.48 28.33 28.21
CA MET A 531 4.73 27.93 29.40
C MET A 531 5.59 27.03 30.30
N ALA A 532 6.43 26.16 29.73
CA ALA A 532 7.36 25.32 30.49
C ALA A 532 8.34 26.14 31.34
N GLU A 533 8.88 27.20 30.76
CA GLU A 533 9.80 28.12 31.42
C GLU A 533 9.09 28.97 32.51
N GLU A 534 7.92 29.52 32.20
CA GLU A 534 7.15 30.35 33.16
C GLU A 534 6.64 29.54 34.36
N PHE A 535 6.01 28.39 34.15
CA PHE A 535 5.53 27.55 35.25
C PHE A 535 6.64 26.74 35.91
N GLY A 536 7.74 26.45 35.20
CA GLY A 536 8.95 25.87 35.77
C GLY A 536 9.59 26.77 36.83
N SER A 537 9.44 28.09 36.71
CA SER A 537 9.81 29.06 37.75
C SER A 537 8.91 29.00 39.01
N ILE A 538 7.77 28.31 38.93
CA ILE A 538 6.76 28.15 40.00
C ILE A 538 6.72 26.68 40.54
N GLY A 539 7.51 25.76 39.96
CA GLY A 539 7.60 24.32 40.32
C GLY A 539 8.52 23.98 41.51
N PRO A 540 8.57 22.71 41.99
CA PRO A 540 8.68 22.27 43.40
C PRO A 540 10.03 22.49 44.12
N SER A 541 10.78 23.53 43.80
CA SER A 541 12.01 23.92 44.52
C SER A 541 11.73 24.57 45.88
N HIS A 542 10.49 24.99 46.18
CA HIS A 542 10.13 25.58 47.48
C HIS A 542 9.55 24.59 48.52
N LEU A 543 9.18 23.35 48.15
CA LEU A 543 8.65 22.34 49.09
C LEU A 543 9.59 21.14 49.30
N GLY A 544 10.67 21.02 48.52
CA GLY A 544 11.63 19.90 48.56
C GLY A 544 13.00 20.25 49.11
N GLY A 545 13.12 21.30 49.94
CA GLY A 545 14.39 21.69 50.56
C GLY A 545 14.83 20.71 51.65
N ALA A 546 15.37 19.54 51.28
CA ALA A 546 16.21 18.71 52.18
C ALA A 546 16.93 17.53 51.51
N LEU A 547 16.56 17.08 50.30
CA LEU A 547 17.22 15.93 49.67
C LEU A 547 17.59 16.25 48.22
N GLY A 548 18.90 16.39 48.00
CA GLY A 548 19.50 16.88 46.77
C GLY A 548 18.99 16.18 45.52
N SER A 549 18.34 16.96 44.65
CA SER A 549 18.07 16.59 43.27
C SER A 549 19.32 16.87 42.43
N ILE A 550 20.24 15.92 42.36
CA ILE A 550 21.15 15.85 41.21
C ILE A 550 20.30 15.32 40.05
N SER A 551 19.63 16.22 39.32
CA SER A 551 18.99 15.88 38.05
C SER A 551 19.97 16.16 36.91
N ILE A 552 20.71 15.14 36.48
CA ILE A 552 21.25 15.11 35.11
C ILE A 552 20.07 14.76 34.22
N ALA A 553 19.25 15.76 33.89
CA ALA A 553 18.19 15.63 32.91
C ALA A 553 18.74 16.17 31.57
N PRO A 554 18.69 15.41 30.46
CA PRO A 554 18.89 15.99 29.13
C PRO A 554 17.92 17.15 28.91
N ASP A 555 18.37 18.18 28.16
CA ASP A 555 17.60 19.38 27.82
C ASP A 555 16.17 19.02 27.37
N PRO A 556 15.13 19.29 28.18
CA PRO A 556 13.74 18.92 27.88
C PRO A 556 13.25 19.59 26.59
N LEU A 557 13.82 20.75 26.26
CA LEU A 557 13.60 21.50 25.03
C LEU A 557 13.96 20.69 23.77
N GLY A 558 15.06 19.94 23.80
CA GLY A 558 15.50 19.14 22.65
C GLY A 558 14.59 17.94 22.36
N LEU A 559 13.97 17.37 23.40
CA LEU A 559 12.99 16.28 23.27
C LEU A 559 11.63 16.79 22.76
N SER A 560 11.21 17.97 23.21
CA SER A 560 10.02 18.68 22.72
C SER A 560 10.10 18.92 21.20
N GLN A 561 11.19 19.55 20.77
CA GLN A 561 11.45 19.82 19.35
C GLN A 561 11.53 18.52 18.53
N ALA A 562 12.09 17.44 19.10
CA ALA A 562 12.12 16.13 18.45
C ALA A 562 10.72 15.53 18.27
N LEU A 563 9.83 15.65 19.26
CA LEU A 563 8.44 15.21 19.15
C LEU A 563 7.70 15.97 18.05
N THR A 564 7.91 17.29 17.98
CA THR A 564 7.31 18.16 16.95
C THR A 564 7.79 17.79 15.54
N VAL A 565 9.10 17.53 15.35
CA VAL A 565 9.66 17.08 14.07
C VAL A 565 9.16 15.68 13.67
N VAL A 566 9.04 14.74 14.63
CA VAL A 566 8.49 13.40 14.35
C VAL A 566 7.00 13.46 14.04
N ALA A 567 6.24 14.29 14.73
CA ALA A 567 4.82 14.52 14.46
C ALA A 567 4.61 15.11 13.06
N SER A 568 5.42 16.08 12.64
CA SER A 568 5.37 16.67 11.31
C SER A 568 5.74 15.67 10.21
N ALA A 569 6.76 14.83 10.45
CA ALA A 569 7.12 13.72 9.55
C ALA A 569 5.96 12.73 9.39
N CYS A 570 5.36 12.31 10.50
CA CYS A 570 4.22 11.39 10.52
C CYS A 570 3.00 11.97 9.77
N MET A 571 2.69 13.25 10.02
CA MET A 571 1.64 13.98 9.31
C MET A 571 1.92 14.01 7.80
N GLY A 572 3.16 14.30 7.40
CA GLY A 572 3.55 14.33 6.00
C GLY A 572 3.41 12.97 5.30
N VAL A 573 3.70 11.86 5.99
CA VAL A 573 3.50 10.50 5.44
C VAL A 573 2.01 10.21 5.23
N VAL A 574 1.17 10.47 6.24
CA VAL A 574 -0.29 10.25 6.15
C VAL A 574 -0.88 11.09 5.03
N LEU A 575 -0.54 12.38 4.99
CA LEU A 575 -1.09 13.27 3.98
C LEU A 575 -0.63 12.92 2.57
N SER A 576 0.61 12.46 2.41
CA SER A 576 1.08 11.99 1.11
C SER A 576 0.33 10.74 0.65
N LYS A 577 0.03 9.82 1.58
CA LYS A 577 -0.83 8.65 1.29
C LYS A 577 -2.24 9.08 0.88
N ILE A 578 -2.82 10.07 1.56
CA ILE A 578 -4.16 10.59 1.26
C ILE A 578 -4.22 11.20 -0.15
N ASN A 579 -3.25 12.06 -0.49
CA ASN A 579 -3.27 12.84 -1.72
C ASN A 579 -2.78 12.10 -2.97
N TYR A 580 -1.75 11.26 -2.82
CA TYR A 580 -1.12 10.56 -3.95
C TYR A 580 -1.43 9.08 -3.96
N TYR A 581 -2.36 8.62 -3.12
CA TYR A 581 -2.84 7.24 -3.09
C TYR A 581 -1.74 6.21 -2.75
N SER A 582 -0.57 6.70 -2.36
CA SER A 582 0.65 5.92 -2.23
C SER A 582 1.60 6.62 -1.27
N ALA A 583 1.98 5.92 -0.20
CA ALA A 583 3.02 6.38 0.73
C ALA A 583 4.42 6.46 0.09
N ARG A 584 4.53 6.08 -1.18
CA ARG A 584 5.79 6.12 -1.95
C ARG A 584 6.07 7.50 -2.52
N HIS A 585 5.06 8.37 -2.61
CA HIS A 585 5.30 9.79 -2.79
C HIS A 585 5.77 10.33 -1.45
N THR A 586 6.98 10.87 -1.42
CA THR A 586 7.57 11.38 -0.17
C THR A 586 7.85 12.87 -0.23
N LEU A 587 7.42 13.54 -1.31
CA LEU A 587 7.70 14.96 -1.54
C LEU A 587 7.13 15.83 -0.42
N PHE A 588 5.85 15.64 -0.07
CA PHE A 588 5.21 16.41 1.00
C PHE A 588 5.83 16.12 2.36
N THR A 589 6.12 14.85 2.66
CA THR A 589 6.82 14.48 3.89
C THR A 589 8.15 15.23 4.02
N GLY A 590 8.93 15.31 2.94
CA GLY A 590 10.20 16.03 2.92
C GLY A 590 10.05 17.54 3.08
N ILE A 591 9.07 18.15 2.40
CA ILE A 591 8.81 19.60 2.50
C ILE A 591 8.30 19.98 3.89
N ILE A 592 7.35 19.23 4.44
CA ILE A 592 6.73 19.46 5.76
C ILE A 592 7.79 19.33 6.88
N THR A 593 8.65 18.31 6.80
CA THR A 593 9.74 18.14 7.77
C THR A 593 10.79 19.24 7.66
N ALA A 594 11.22 19.57 6.44
CA ALA A 594 12.15 20.67 6.22
C ALA A 594 11.57 22.02 6.65
N SER A 595 10.28 22.28 6.40
CA SER A 595 9.63 23.51 6.83
C SER A 595 9.50 23.57 8.36
N THR A 596 9.17 22.46 9.03
CA THR A 596 9.19 22.45 10.51
C THR A 596 10.57 22.73 11.09
N MET A 597 11.64 22.16 10.52
CA MET A 597 12.99 22.47 10.99
C MET A 597 13.34 23.94 10.79
N GLY A 598 13.04 24.50 9.61
CA GLY A 598 13.27 25.92 9.34
C GLY A 598 12.48 26.83 10.28
N LEU A 599 11.23 26.46 10.60
CA LEU A 599 10.38 27.19 11.54
C LEU A 599 10.88 27.08 12.98
N ILE A 600 11.42 25.94 13.41
CA ILE A 600 12.05 25.79 14.74
C ILE A 600 13.28 26.69 14.85
N TYR A 601 14.13 26.76 13.83
CA TYR A 601 15.25 27.71 13.82
C TYR A 601 14.81 29.18 13.78
N ALA A 602 13.68 29.47 13.14
CA ALA A 602 13.09 30.81 13.11
C ALA A 602 12.36 31.16 14.41
N ALA A 603 12.07 30.19 15.27
CA ALA A 603 11.26 30.36 16.48
C ALA A 603 11.75 31.49 17.42
N PRO A 604 13.06 31.66 17.66
CA PRO A 604 13.58 32.73 18.50
C PRO A 604 13.39 34.15 17.93
N TYR A 605 13.05 34.27 16.64
CA TYR A 605 12.88 35.55 15.95
C TYR A 605 11.41 35.98 15.81
N PHE A 606 10.45 35.15 16.28
CA PHE A 606 9.05 35.57 16.31
C PHE A 606 8.83 36.55 17.47
N PRO A 607 8.05 37.63 17.24
CA PRO A 607 7.74 38.60 18.29
C PRO A 607 7.06 37.90 19.47
N ASP A 608 7.41 38.35 20.68
CA ASP A 608 6.78 37.89 21.92
C ASP A 608 5.28 38.21 21.86
N PHE A 609 4.46 37.16 21.94
CA PHE A 609 3.01 37.22 22.00
C PHE A 609 2.55 36.57 23.30
#